data_AF-A0A3B9BTR2-F1
#
_entry.id   AF-A0A3B9BTR2-F1
#
_cell.length_a   1.000
_cell.length_b   1.000
_cell.length_c   1.000
_cell.angle_alpha   90.00
_cell.angle_beta   90.00
_cell.angle_gamma   90.00
#
_symmetry.space_group_name_H-M   'P 1'
#
loop_
_entity.id
_entity.type
_entity.pdbx_description
1 polymer ?
#
loop_
_entity_poly.entity_id
_entity_poly.type
_entity_poly.pdbx_seq_one_letter_code
_entity_poly.pdbx_strand_id
1 'polypeptide(L)'
;LPAIKIEVLGPPPTSGTRDAFVELAMEGGCKTVDWIKALKKSDKTAYKSLCHNIREDGGYVEAGENDNLIVQKLGANPDAFGIFGYSFLEQNSDSMQGSLINGVEPEFELIADGDYPVSRSLYFYVKKAHVGVVPGIQEFLSEFTSEDTWGEEGYLADKGLIPMTDDERQEGARSINTLQNLSM
;
A
#
# COMPACT_ATOMS: atom_id res chain seq x y z
N LEU A 1 -10.32 -18.30 -21.09
CA LEU A 1 -9.51 -18.52 -19.87
C LEU A 1 -9.57 -20.00 -19.51
N PRO A 2 -8.51 -20.58 -18.93
CA PRO A 2 -8.50 -21.99 -18.53
C PRO A 2 -9.48 -22.25 -17.36
N ALA A 3 -9.97 -23.48 -17.24
CA ALA A 3 -10.90 -23.91 -16.20
C ALA A 3 -10.19 -24.32 -14.91
N ILE A 4 -9.44 -23.39 -14.32
CA ILE A 4 -8.63 -23.60 -13.11
C ILE A 4 -9.36 -22.95 -11.92
N LYS A 5 -9.34 -23.62 -10.76
CA LYS A 5 -9.88 -23.05 -9.53
C LYS A 5 -9.02 -21.85 -9.13
N ILE A 6 -9.63 -20.68 -8.98
CA ILE A 6 -8.94 -19.49 -8.48
C ILE A 6 -8.71 -19.65 -6.97
N GLU A 7 -7.45 -19.58 -6.58
CA GLU A 7 -7.00 -19.53 -5.18
C GLU A 7 -6.23 -18.24 -4.96
N VAL A 8 -6.60 -17.50 -3.91
CA VAL A 8 -5.93 -16.28 -3.50
C VAL A 8 -5.32 -16.50 -2.12
N LEU A 9 -4.01 -16.36 -2.03
CA LEU A 9 -3.25 -16.34 -0.79
C LEU A 9 -3.16 -14.88 -0.33
N GLY A 10 -3.56 -14.60 0.89
CA GLY A 10 -3.49 -13.22 1.37
C GLY A 10 -3.30 -13.09 2.87
N PRO A 11 -3.05 -11.87 3.33
CA PRO A 11 -2.73 -11.59 4.71
C PRO A 11 -3.96 -11.75 5.63
N PRO A 12 -3.74 -11.97 6.94
CA PRO A 12 -4.80 -12.17 7.94
C PRO A 12 -5.55 -10.85 8.28
N PRO A 13 -6.66 -10.91 9.04
CA PRO A 13 -7.45 -9.74 9.44
C PRO A 13 -6.69 -8.66 10.20
N THR A 14 -5.53 -9.00 10.77
CA THR A 14 -4.69 -8.12 11.58
C THR A 14 -3.65 -7.34 10.78
N SER A 15 -3.55 -7.60 9.47
CA SER A 15 -2.52 -7.05 8.60
C SER A 15 -2.93 -5.75 7.92
N GLY A 16 -2.05 -4.74 7.98
CA GLY A 16 -2.24 -3.49 7.24
C GLY A 16 -2.25 -3.66 5.72
N THR A 17 -1.62 -4.73 5.18
CA THR A 17 -1.67 -5.07 3.76
C THR A 17 -3.08 -5.50 3.35
N ARG A 18 -3.79 -6.22 4.23
CA ARG A 18 -5.21 -6.57 4.01
C ARG A 18 -6.07 -5.32 3.97
N ASP A 19 -5.87 -4.42 4.92
CA ASP A 19 -6.63 -3.17 4.99
C ASP A 19 -6.42 -2.33 3.72
N ALA A 20 -5.17 -2.17 3.27
CA ALA A 20 -4.85 -1.46 2.05
C ALA A 20 -5.50 -2.12 0.81
N PHE A 21 -5.45 -3.45 0.70
CA PHE A 21 -6.09 -4.17 -0.41
C PHE A 21 -7.62 -3.98 -0.41
N VAL A 22 -8.25 -4.05 0.76
CA VAL A 22 -9.69 -3.82 0.92
C VAL A 22 -10.08 -2.40 0.51
N GLU A 23 -9.32 -1.40 0.95
CA GLU A 23 -9.63 0.01 0.69
C GLU A 23 -9.34 0.46 -0.75
N LEU A 24 -8.22 0.01 -1.31
CA LEU A 24 -7.75 0.46 -2.62
C LEU A 24 -8.30 -0.43 -3.74
N ALA A 25 -8.13 -1.74 -3.63
CA ALA A 25 -8.53 -2.67 -4.68
C ALA A 25 -10.00 -3.06 -4.59
N MET A 26 -10.47 -3.60 -3.46
CA MET A 26 -11.85 -4.09 -3.35
C MET A 26 -12.87 -2.95 -3.39
N GLU A 27 -12.68 -1.90 -2.59
CA GLU A 27 -13.55 -0.72 -2.68
C GLU A 27 -13.38 0.01 -4.02
N GLY A 28 -12.18 0.02 -4.61
CA GLY A 28 -11.93 0.52 -5.95
C GLY A 28 -12.80 -0.16 -7.00
N GLY A 29 -12.78 -1.50 -7.04
CA GLY A 29 -13.61 -2.31 -7.93
C GLY A 29 -15.11 -2.14 -7.66
N CYS A 30 -15.52 -2.06 -6.39
CA CYS A 30 -16.92 -1.74 -6.06
C CYS A 30 -17.42 -0.44 -6.68
N LYS A 31 -16.56 0.59 -6.77
CA LYS A 31 -16.92 1.89 -7.35
C LYS A 31 -17.12 1.83 -8.88
N THR A 32 -16.69 0.77 -9.55
CA THR A 32 -16.89 0.58 -11.00
C THR A 32 -18.25 -0.06 -11.33
N VAL A 33 -19.01 -0.50 -10.32
CA VAL A 33 -20.33 -1.10 -10.48
C VAL A 33 -21.40 -0.10 -10.05
N ASP A 34 -22.20 0.39 -11.00
CA ASP A 34 -23.10 1.53 -10.80
C ASP A 34 -24.07 1.39 -9.61
N TRP A 35 -24.69 0.22 -9.44
CA TRP A 35 -25.63 0.01 -8.33
C TRP A 35 -24.92 -0.05 -6.97
N ILE A 36 -23.70 -0.60 -6.91
CA ILE A 36 -22.87 -0.62 -5.69
C ILE A 36 -22.41 0.81 -5.36
N LYS A 37 -21.99 1.57 -6.36
CA LYS A 37 -21.62 2.98 -6.20
C LYS A 37 -22.79 3.82 -5.68
N ALA A 38 -24.00 3.59 -6.16
CA ALA A 38 -25.22 4.24 -5.66
C ALA A 38 -25.52 3.88 -4.20
N LEU A 39 -25.29 2.62 -3.82
CA LEU A 39 -25.48 2.12 -2.46
C LEU A 39 -24.69 2.92 -1.42
N LYS A 40 -23.48 3.40 -1.76
CA LYS A 40 -22.64 4.22 -0.86
C LYS A 40 -23.38 5.44 -0.30
N LYS A 41 -24.27 6.05 -1.09
CA LYS A 41 -25.04 7.25 -0.71
C LYS A 41 -26.31 6.91 0.06
N SER A 42 -26.98 5.82 -0.27
CA SER A 42 -28.25 5.43 0.35
C SER A 42 -28.06 4.62 1.63
N ASP A 43 -27.04 3.76 1.68
CA ASP A 43 -26.71 2.91 2.82
C ASP A 43 -25.20 2.63 2.89
N LYS A 44 -24.51 3.49 3.65
CA LYS A 44 -23.06 3.39 3.85
C LYS A 44 -22.64 2.11 4.58
N THR A 45 -23.50 1.57 5.45
CA THR A 45 -23.22 0.35 6.21
C THR A 45 -23.30 -0.87 5.30
N ALA A 46 -24.35 -0.97 4.49
CA ALA A 46 -24.48 -2.03 3.49
C ALA A 46 -23.37 -1.95 2.44
N TYR A 47 -22.98 -0.75 2.00
CA TYR A 47 -21.84 -0.56 1.10
C TYR A 47 -20.53 -1.10 1.67
N LYS A 48 -20.21 -0.74 2.92
CA LYS A 48 -18.99 -1.25 3.58
C LYS A 48 -19.05 -2.77 3.75
N SER A 49 -20.18 -3.31 4.20
CA SER A 49 -20.35 -4.76 4.34
C SER A 49 -20.17 -5.49 3.01
N LEU A 50 -20.65 -4.91 1.90
CA LEU A 50 -20.50 -5.51 0.58
C LEU A 50 -19.06 -5.42 0.06
N CYS A 51 -18.40 -4.28 0.24
CA CYS A 51 -17.11 -3.99 -0.41
C CYS A 51 -15.88 -4.33 0.43
N HIS A 52 -16.03 -4.48 1.74
CA HIS A 52 -14.91 -4.70 2.66
C HIS A 52 -14.83 -6.12 3.22
N ASN A 53 -15.80 -6.99 2.89
CA ASN A 53 -15.77 -8.38 3.30
C ASN A 53 -15.09 -9.26 2.25
N ILE A 54 -14.05 -9.98 2.68
CA ILE A 54 -13.39 -11.01 1.89
C ILE A 54 -14.19 -12.32 2.02
N ARG A 55 -14.27 -13.07 0.92
CA ARG A 55 -14.95 -14.37 0.86
C ARG A 55 -14.36 -15.39 1.85
N GLU A 56 -15.22 -16.21 2.45
CA GLU A 56 -14.83 -17.28 3.41
C GLU A 56 -15.10 -18.69 2.86
N ASP A 57 -15.48 -18.80 1.59
CA ASP A 57 -15.82 -20.07 0.92
C ASP A 57 -14.60 -20.89 0.44
N GLY A 58 -13.41 -20.58 0.96
CA GLY A 58 -12.15 -21.24 0.62
C GLY A 58 -11.51 -20.82 -0.71
N GLY A 59 -12.00 -19.74 -1.34
CA GLY A 59 -11.30 -19.07 -2.46
C GLY A 59 -10.19 -18.11 -2.02
N TYR A 60 -10.27 -17.62 -0.77
CA TYR A 60 -9.21 -16.84 -0.12
C TYR A 60 -8.65 -17.65 1.04
N VAL A 61 -7.33 -17.83 1.07
CA VAL A 61 -6.61 -18.60 2.08
C VAL A 61 -5.67 -17.68 2.82
N GLU A 62 -5.90 -17.52 4.12
CA GLU A 62 -5.06 -16.69 4.97
C GLU A 62 -3.67 -17.33 5.15
N ALA A 63 -2.63 -16.58 4.83
CA ALA A 63 -1.25 -17.07 4.79
C ALA A 63 -0.39 -16.66 6.00
N GLY A 64 -0.96 -15.92 6.97
CA GLY A 64 -0.24 -15.38 8.13
C GLY A 64 0.43 -14.03 7.84
N GLU A 65 1.01 -13.39 8.87
CA GLU A 65 1.61 -12.04 8.78
C GLU A 65 2.95 -11.98 8.01
N ASN A 66 3.54 -13.13 7.70
CA ASN A 66 4.83 -13.18 7.01
C ASN A 66 4.61 -13.31 5.51
N ASP A 67 4.73 -12.21 4.78
CA ASP A 67 4.57 -12.15 3.32
C ASP A 67 5.51 -13.11 2.57
N ASN A 68 6.69 -13.45 3.11
CA ASN A 68 7.56 -14.47 2.52
C ASN A 68 6.87 -15.84 2.39
N LEU A 69 5.93 -16.16 3.28
CA LEU A 69 5.16 -17.41 3.18
C LEU A 69 4.21 -17.39 1.98
N ILE A 70 3.71 -16.21 1.58
CA ILE A 70 2.89 -16.07 0.38
C ILE A 70 3.77 -16.29 -0.86
N VAL A 71 4.93 -15.63 -0.93
CA VAL A 71 5.93 -15.81 -2.01
C VAL A 71 6.32 -17.28 -2.16
N GLN A 72 6.67 -17.96 -1.07
CA GLN A 72 7.04 -19.38 -1.10
C GLN A 72 5.91 -20.28 -1.62
N LYS A 73 4.67 -20.01 -1.20
CA LYS A 73 3.50 -20.78 -1.65
C LYS A 73 3.18 -20.54 -3.12
N LEU A 74 3.35 -19.31 -3.62
CA LEU A 74 3.22 -19.02 -5.06
C LEU A 74 4.28 -19.74 -5.89
N GLY A 75 5.51 -19.81 -5.39
CA GLY A 75 6.57 -20.59 -6.07
C GLY A 75 6.25 -22.09 -6.17
N ALA A 76 5.46 -22.62 -5.24
CA ALA A 76 4.98 -23.99 -5.27
C ALA A 76 3.66 -24.19 -6.04
N ASN A 77 2.86 -23.13 -6.20
CA ASN A 77 1.56 -23.15 -6.88
C ASN A 77 1.44 -21.99 -7.87
N PRO A 78 1.87 -22.17 -9.13
CA PRO A 78 1.84 -21.11 -10.16
C PRO A 78 0.44 -20.71 -10.61
N ASP A 79 -0.60 -21.47 -10.23
CA ASP A 79 -2.00 -21.16 -10.54
C ASP A 79 -2.66 -20.24 -9.49
N ALA A 80 -2.00 -19.99 -8.35
CA ALA A 80 -2.51 -19.13 -7.29
C ALA A 80 -2.15 -17.65 -7.49
N PHE A 81 -2.94 -16.78 -6.88
CA PHE A 81 -2.64 -15.36 -6.74
C PHE A 81 -2.20 -15.05 -5.31
N GLY A 82 -1.33 -14.05 -5.13
CA GLY A 82 -0.90 -13.59 -3.81
C GLY A 82 -1.16 -12.10 -3.62
N ILE A 83 -1.46 -11.71 -2.39
CA ILE A 83 -1.54 -10.31 -1.96
C ILE A 83 -0.47 -10.10 -0.91
N PHE A 84 0.53 -9.27 -1.21
CA PHE A 84 1.68 -8.98 -0.34
C PHE A 84 2.30 -7.63 -0.73
N GLY A 85 3.18 -7.08 0.11
CA GLY A 85 3.84 -5.80 -0.16
C GLY A 85 4.74 -5.82 -1.40
N TYR A 86 4.83 -4.68 -2.09
CA TYR A 86 5.62 -4.52 -3.33
C TYR A 86 7.10 -4.94 -3.19
N SER A 87 7.73 -4.65 -2.05
CA SER A 87 9.14 -5.02 -1.81
C SER A 87 9.41 -6.52 -1.95
N PHE A 88 8.43 -7.38 -1.62
CA PHE A 88 8.56 -8.81 -1.83
C PHE A 88 8.41 -9.21 -3.31
N LEU A 89 7.66 -8.46 -4.11
CA LEU A 89 7.62 -8.65 -5.55
C LEU A 89 8.96 -8.27 -6.17
N GLU A 90 9.48 -7.09 -5.84
CA GLU A 90 10.76 -6.59 -6.33
C GLU A 90 11.91 -7.58 -6.04
N GLN A 91 12.01 -8.05 -4.79
CA GLN A 91 13.04 -9.01 -4.35
C GLN A 91 12.95 -10.38 -5.02
N ASN A 92 11.81 -10.72 -5.63
CA ASN A 92 11.54 -12.02 -6.26
C ASN A 92 11.09 -11.85 -7.73
N SER A 93 11.47 -10.74 -8.37
CA SER A 93 11.06 -10.39 -9.75
C SER A 93 11.58 -11.36 -10.81
N ASP A 94 12.56 -12.19 -10.47
CA ASP A 94 13.05 -13.30 -11.28
C ASP A 94 12.07 -14.47 -11.40
N SER A 95 11.18 -14.61 -10.42
CA SER A 95 10.28 -15.76 -10.25
C SER A 95 8.80 -15.40 -10.08
N MET A 96 8.51 -14.12 -9.81
CA MET A 96 7.17 -13.60 -9.57
C MET A 96 6.77 -12.57 -10.61
N GLN A 97 5.50 -12.60 -10.99
CA GLN A 97 4.91 -11.63 -11.91
C GLN A 97 3.94 -10.72 -11.17
N GLY A 98 4.14 -9.40 -11.30
CA GLY A 98 3.19 -8.40 -10.84
C GLY A 98 1.88 -8.44 -11.62
N SER A 99 0.75 -8.19 -10.96
CA SER A 99 -0.55 -8.07 -11.62
C SER A 99 -0.74 -6.66 -12.17
N LEU A 100 -1.19 -6.55 -13.42
CA LEU A 100 -1.59 -5.26 -13.99
C LEU A 100 -2.95 -4.84 -13.44
N ILE A 101 -3.05 -3.61 -12.93
CA ILE A 101 -4.31 -3.04 -12.47
C ILE A 101 -4.68 -1.89 -13.40
N ASN A 102 -5.83 -1.99 -14.07
CA ASN A 102 -6.25 -1.05 -15.11
C ASN A 102 -5.22 -0.86 -16.24
N GLY A 103 -4.41 -1.90 -16.52
CA GLY A 103 -3.36 -1.86 -17.54
C GLY A 103 -2.05 -1.23 -17.07
N VAL A 104 -1.94 -0.85 -15.80
CA VAL A 104 -0.73 -0.28 -15.18
C VAL A 104 0.01 -1.39 -14.43
N GLU A 105 1.32 -1.53 -14.71
CA GLU A 105 2.20 -2.48 -14.02
C GLU A 105 2.63 -1.93 -12.65
N PRO A 106 2.88 -2.79 -11.65
CA PRO A 106 3.40 -2.38 -10.36
C PRO A 106 4.89 -2.09 -10.46
N GLU A 107 5.29 -1.09 -11.24
CA GLU A 107 6.68 -0.64 -11.36
C GLU A 107 6.97 0.48 -10.35
N PHE A 108 8.23 0.60 -9.96
CA PHE A 108 8.67 1.60 -8.98
C PHE A 108 8.20 3.01 -9.36
N GLU A 109 8.48 3.44 -10.59
CA GLU A 109 8.16 4.78 -11.08
C GLU A 109 6.65 5.00 -11.13
N LEU A 110 5.89 4.01 -11.59
CA LEU A 110 4.43 4.10 -11.67
C LEU A 110 3.76 4.13 -10.29
N ILE A 111 4.38 3.51 -9.28
CA ILE A 111 3.91 3.60 -7.90
C ILE A 111 4.29 4.96 -7.29
N ALA A 112 5.52 5.43 -7.51
CA ALA A 112 6.01 6.72 -7.02
C ALA A 112 5.17 7.89 -7.59
N ASP A 113 4.83 7.84 -8.87
CA ASP A 113 4.01 8.85 -9.55
C ASP A 113 2.51 8.74 -9.20
N GLY A 114 2.10 7.67 -8.49
CA GLY A 114 0.71 7.42 -8.08
C GLY A 114 -0.18 6.85 -9.18
N ASP A 115 0.38 6.49 -10.34
CA ASP A 115 -0.34 5.89 -11.47
C ASP A 115 -0.79 4.46 -11.20
N TYR A 116 -0.01 3.69 -10.42
CA TYR A 116 -0.43 2.36 -9.99
C TYR A 116 -1.49 2.46 -8.88
N PRO A 117 -2.75 2.04 -9.13
CA PRO A 117 -3.90 2.44 -8.30
C PRO A 117 -4.03 1.70 -6.97
N VAL A 118 -3.17 0.71 -6.71
CA VAL A 118 -3.16 -0.07 -5.46
C VAL A 118 -1.90 0.27 -4.64
N SER A 119 -1.58 1.56 -4.59
CA SER A 119 -0.56 2.13 -3.72
C SER A 119 -1.16 3.30 -2.91
N ARG A 120 -0.48 3.70 -1.84
CA ARG A 120 -0.84 4.91 -1.08
C ARG A 120 0.39 5.55 -0.47
N SER A 121 0.44 6.87 -0.48
CA SER A 121 1.46 7.63 0.25
C SER A 121 1.26 7.43 1.75
N LEU A 122 2.37 7.38 2.48
CA LEU A 122 2.38 7.34 3.94
C LEU A 122 2.56 8.75 4.49
N TYR A 123 1.73 9.11 5.47
CA TYR A 123 1.77 10.41 6.11
C TYR A 123 1.99 10.24 7.61
N PHE A 124 2.86 11.06 8.19
CA PHE A 124 2.90 11.30 9.63
C PHE A 124 2.56 12.75 9.92
N TYR A 125 1.76 12.98 10.96
CA TYR A 125 1.28 14.31 11.31
C TYR A 125 1.97 14.79 12.58
N VAL A 126 2.65 15.94 12.49
CA VAL A 126 3.30 16.57 13.65
C VAL A 126 2.58 17.85 14.03
N LYS A 127 2.25 17.98 15.32
CA LYS A 127 1.73 19.23 15.87
C LYS A 127 2.88 20.21 16.05
N LYS A 128 2.86 21.33 15.34
CA LYS A 128 3.86 22.41 15.46
C LYS A 128 4.08 22.86 16.90
N ALA A 129 3.01 22.90 17.71
CA ALA A 129 3.07 23.27 19.13
C ALA A 129 3.91 22.33 20.00
N HIS A 130 4.25 21.12 19.52
CA HIS A 130 5.09 20.16 20.25
C HIS A 130 6.57 20.29 19.92
N VAL A 131 6.94 20.99 18.84
CA VAL A 131 8.35 21.18 18.45
C VAL A 131 9.01 22.10 19.47
N GLY A 132 10.14 21.66 20.05
CA GLY A 132 10.84 22.36 21.15
C GLY A 132 10.18 22.22 22.53
N VAL A 133 9.06 21.51 22.65
CA VAL A 133 8.38 21.22 23.93
C VAL A 133 8.45 19.74 24.27
N VAL A 134 8.16 18.88 23.29
CA VAL A 134 8.29 17.42 23.42
C VAL A 134 9.68 17.03 22.92
N PRO A 135 10.55 16.45 23.77
CA PRO A 135 11.88 16.01 23.35
C PRO A 135 11.81 15.03 22.17
N GLY A 136 12.73 15.17 21.21
CA GLY A 136 12.86 14.25 20.08
C GLY A 136 12.01 14.58 18.86
N ILE A 137 11.02 15.48 18.94
CA ILE A 137 10.18 15.80 17.77
C ILE A 137 10.98 16.53 16.69
N GLN A 138 11.85 17.46 17.06
CA GLN A 138 12.65 18.19 16.09
C GLN A 138 13.69 17.27 15.44
N GLU A 139 14.32 16.41 16.23
CA GLU A 139 15.27 15.40 15.77
C GLU A 139 14.59 14.37 14.85
N PHE A 140 13.39 13.92 15.21
CA PHE A 140 12.59 13.00 14.38
C PHE A 140 12.25 13.60 13.02
N LEU A 141 11.84 14.87 12.97
CA LEU A 141 11.58 15.57 11.71
C LEU A 141 12.85 15.73 10.86
N SER A 142 13.98 16.05 11.50
CA SER A 142 15.27 16.16 10.82
C SER A 142 15.73 14.81 10.26
N GLU A 143 15.55 13.72 11.01
CA GLU A 143 15.92 12.37 10.57
C GLU A 143 15.09 11.93 9.37
N PHE A 144 13.76 12.10 9.44
CA PHE A 144 12.86 11.69 8.37
C PHE A 144 13.00 12.51 7.08
N THR A 145 13.67 13.66 7.13
CA THR A 145 13.96 14.50 5.95
C THR A 145 15.41 14.41 5.49
N SER A 146 16.20 13.49 6.07
CA SER A 146 17.56 13.20 5.65
C SER A 146 17.58 12.31 4.41
N GLU A 147 18.49 12.59 3.47
CA GLU A 147 18.68 11.74 2.28
C GLU A 147 19.03 10.30 2.64
N ASP A 148 19.83 10.09 3.70
CA ASP A 148 20.18 8.76 4.22
C ASP A 148 18.96 7.98 4.79
N THR A 149 17.83 8.65 4.97
CA THR A 149 16.58 8.06 5.48
C THR A 149 15.59 7.78 4.36
N TRP A 150 15.16 8.83 3.66
CA TRP A 150 14.02 8.79 2.74
C TRP A 150 14.38 8.88 1.26
N GLY A 151 15.67 9.08 0.96
CA GLY A 151 16.18 9.21 -0.40
C GLY A 151 16.20 7.86 -1.10
N GLU A 152 16.62 7.86 -2.36
CA GLU A 152 16.68 6.64 -3.20
C GLU A 152 17.55 5.54 -2.61
N GLU A 153 18.64 5.91 -1.95
CA GLU A 153 19.55 4.99 -1.26
C GLU A 153 19.38 5.02 0.28
N GLY A 154 18.28 5.63 0.76
CA GLY A 154 18.01 5.77 2.18
C GLY A 154 17.52 4.48 2.82
N TYR A 155 17.68 4.33 4.14
CA TYR A 155 17.33 3.08 4.82
C TYR A 155 15.84 2.73 4.75
N LEU A 156 14.94 3.68 4.43
CA LEU A 156 13.52 3.36 4.22
C LEU A 156 13.27 2.60 2.92
N ALA A 157 14.09 2.81 1.88
CA ALA A 157 14.07 2.01 0.67
C ALA A 157 14.44 0.55 0.98
N ASP A 158 15.48 0.33 1.79
CA ASP A 158 15.86 -1.01 2.29
C ASP A 158 14.74 -1.67 3.13
N LYS A 159 13.83 -0.87 3.71
CA LYS A 159 12.65 -1.36 4.43
C LYS A 159 11.42 -1.53 3.55
N GLY A 160 11.56 -1.35 2.24
CA GLY A 160 10.52 -1.57 1.25
C GLY A 160 9.54 -0.40 1.09
N LEU A 161 9.90 0.80 1.54
CA LEU A 161 9.19 2.00 1.13
C LEU A 161 9.69 2.45 -0.24
N ILE A 162 8.80 3.08 -0.99
CA ILE A 162 9.12 3.70 -2.28
C ILE A 162 9.41 5.17 -1.99
N PRO A 163 10.65 5.64 -2.21
CA PRO A 163 11.01 7.05 -2.10
C PRO A 163 10.10 7.93 -2.93
N MET A 164 9.72 9.09 -2.37
CA MET A 164 9.07 10.16 -3.13
C MET A 164 10.02 10.71 -4.20
N THR A 165 9.52 11.41 -5.21
CA THR A 165 10.40 12.04 -6.21
C THR A 165 11.35 13.08 -5.60
N ASP A 166 12.44 13.43 -6.29
CA ASP A 166 13.36 14.48 -5.86
C ASP A 166 12.65 15.81 -5.55
N ASP A 167 11.70 16.20 -6.41
CA ASP A 167 10.95 17.44 -6.26
C ASP A 167 10.06 17.40 -5.00
N GLU A 168 9.38 16.28 -4.75
CA GLU A 168 8.56 16.07 -3.55
C GLU A 168 9.39 16.04 -2.26
N ARG A 169 10.57 15.39 -2.27
CA ARG A 169 11.49 15.39 -1.14
C ARG A 169 12.01 16.79 -0.84
N GLN A 170 12.42 17.55 -1.86
CA GLN A 170 12.89 18.92 -1.68
C GLN A 170 11.81 19.84 -1.11
N GLU A 171 10.58 19.75 -1.64
CA GLU A 171 9.46 20.55 -1.12
C GLU A 171 9.07 20.11 0.29
N GLY A 172 8.96 18.79 0.53
CA GLY A 172 8.68 18.21 1.83
C GLY A 172 9.70 18.66 2.90
N ALA A 173 10.99 18.61 2.58
CA ALA A 173 12.05 19.03 3.49
C ALA A 173 11.94 20.53 3.80
N ARG A 174 11.65 21.38 2.80
CA ARG A 174 11.42 22.81 3.03
C ARG A 174 10.21 23.05 3.94
N SER A 175 9.06 22.43 3.66
CA SER A 175 7.85 22.58 4.47
C SER A 175 8.06 22.09 5.90
N ILE A 176 8.72 20.94 6.10
CA ILE A 176 9.00 20.37 7.42
C ILE A 176 9.99 21.24 8.20
N ASN A 177 11.11 21.63 7.59
CA ASN A 177 12.15 22.42 8.26
C ASN A 177 11.68 23.84 8.61
N THR A 178 10.72 24.39 7.85
CA THR A 178 10.09 25.69 8.14
C THR A 178 8.85 25.58 9.03
N LEU A 179 8.45 24.36 9.42
CA LEU A 179 7.24 24.07 10.18
C LEU A 179 6.01 24.72 9.55
N GLN A 180 5.87 24.59 8.23
CA GLN A 180 4.73 25.05 7.48
C GLN A 180 3.47 24.30 7.94
N ASN A 181 2.38 25.04 8.16
CA ASN A 181 1.12 24.39 8.51
C ASN A 181 0.56 23.67 7.28
N LEU A 182 0.05 22.45 7.49
CA LEU A 182 -0.70 21.72 6.47
C LEU A 182 -1.92 22.55 6.04
N SER A 183 -2.04 22.83 4.75
CA SER A 183 -3.25 23.38 4.13
C SER A 183 -3.96 22.25 3.40
N MET A 184 -5.24 22.01 3.73
CA MET A 184 -6.11 21.08 3.02
C MET A 184 -6.95 21.83 1.98
#